data_AF-I0EMW1-F1
#
_entry.id   AF-I0EMW1-F1
#
_cell.length_a   1.000
_cell.length_b   1.000
_cell.length_c   1.000
_cell.angle_alpha   90.00
_cell.angle_beta   90.00
_cell.angle_gamma   90.00
#
_symmetry.space_group_name_H-M   'P 1'
#
loop_
_entity.id
_entity.type
_entity.pdbx_description
1 polymer ?
#
loop_
_entity_poly.entity_id
_entity_poly.type
_entity_poly.pdbx_seq_one_letter_code
_entity_poly.pdbx_strand_id
1 'polypeptide(L)'
;MSIKNDLEQVKEEFRSDEKLLEGAFRIEKFYKRYKWFLLFMVVAIIAYFGDQKLQSYQQEQKSERITQVYNEVLQSPNNTALQEKLQEVAPELYDLYQFSKASEQNNIQILKKLLHSSNEVVKTLATYTYASLSEDKNLLKNSSVLKELSTLQEVGLLYKDNSKDSIVQAHKILGAMPLNSSLYAMITILKHYGILEERVKTLLNQESSKSSTIQGKH
;
A
#
# COMPACT_ATOMS: atom_id res chain seq x y z
N MET A 1 44.47 65.53 8.16
CA MET A 1 44.05 64.11 8.20
C MET A 1 43.55 63.58 6.86
N SER A 2 43.27 64.40 5.82
CA SER A 2 42.78 63.86 4.53
C SER A 2 43.87 63.21 3.66
N ILE A 3 45.05 63.83 3.52
CA ILE A 3 46.13 63.31 2.63
C ILE A 3 46.63 61.91 3.05
N LYS A 4 46.57 61.58 4.35
CA LYS A 4 46.94 60.24 4.84
C LYS A 4 45.89 59.19 4.48
N ASN A 5 44.60 59.55 4.53
CA ASN A 5 43.51 58.67 4.14
C ASN A 5 43.49 58.45 2.62
N ASP A 6 43.77 59.48 1.82
CA ASP A 6 43.81 59.35 0.36
C ASP A 6 44.97 58.44 -0.10
N LEU A 7 46.12 58.52 0.57
CA LEU A 7 47.27 57.63 0.32
C LEU A 7 47.01 56.18 0.78
N GLU A 8 46.29 55.97 1.87
CA GLU A 8 45.88 54.62 2.30
C GLU A 8 44.85 54.01 1.33
N GLN A 9 43.88 54.79 0.87
CA GLN A 9 42.88 54.35 -0.10
C GLN A 9 43.51 53.97 -1.45
N VAL A 10 44.42 54.80 -1.98
CA VAL A 10 45.14 54.50 -3.23
C VAL A 10 46.01 53.24 -3.07
N LYS A 11 46.67 53.04 -1.92
CA LYS A 11 47.46 51.84 -1.63
C LYS A 11 46.60 50.57 -1.49
N GLU A 12 45.37 50.71 -1.03
CA GLU A 12 44.41 49.62 -0.90
C GLU A 12 43.82 49.23 -2.26
N GLU A 13 43.53 50.20 -3.14
CA GLU A 13 43.14 49.97 -4.53
C GLU A 13 44.24 49.25 -5.33
N PHE A 14 45.50 49.69 -5.24
CA PHE A 14 46.62 48.99 -5.90
C PHE A 14 46.82 47.56 -5.39
N ARG A 15 46.62 47.32 -4.09
CA ARG A 15 46.66 45.95 -3.52
C ARG A 15 45.47 45.09 -3.95
N SER A 16 44.32 45.71 -4.20
CA SER A 16 43.15 45.02 -4.75
C SER A 16 43.42 44.59 -6.19
N ASP A 17 43.96 45.49 -7.02
CA ASP A 17 44.27 45.22 -8.42
C ASP A 17 45.38 44.17 -8.59
N GLU A 18 46.41 44.19 -7.73
CA GLU A 18 47.44 43.16 -7.72
C GLU A 18 46.85 41.77 -7.39
N LYS A 19 45.93 41.69 -6.42
CA LYS A 19 45.22 40.45 -6.08
C LYS A 19 44.28 39.99 -7.19
N LEU A 20 43.66 40.91 -7.92
CA LEU A 20 42.81 40.59 -9.07
C LEU A 20 43.64 40.02 -10.23
N LEU A 21 44.81 40.61 -10.51
CA LEU A 21 45.73 40.12 -11.55
C LEU A 21 46.39 38.80 -11.14
N GLU A 22 46.79 38.64 -9.88
CA GLU A 22 47.30 37.36 -9.38
C GLU A 22 46.22 36.27 -9.42
N GLY A 23 44.98 36.63 -9.10
CA GLY A 23 43.80 35.78 -9.26
C GLY A 23 43.59 35.36 -10.71
N ALA A 24 43.63 36.30 -11.66
CA ALA A 24 43.46 36.04 -13.09
C ALA A 24 44.57 35.12 -13.65
N PHE A 25 45.83 35.36 -13.27
CA PHE A 25 46.96 34.55 -13.73
C PHE A 25 46.95 33.14 -13.11
N ARG A 26 46.50 33.03 -11.86
CA ARG A 26 46.27 31.72 -11.21
C ARG A 26 45.17 30.96 -11.94
N ILE A 27 44.04 31.59 -12.26
CA ILE A 27 42.96 30.98 -13.03
C ILE A 27 43.45 30.53 -14.41
N GLU A 28 44.27 31.31 -15.11
CA GLU A 28 44.84 30.94 -16.41
C GLU A 28 45.74 29.69 -16.32
N LYS A 29 46.63 29.64 -15.32
CA LYS A 29 47.52 28.50 -15.09
C LYS A 29 46.75 27.24 -14.68
N PHE A 30 45.71 27.39 -13.86
CA PHE A 30 44.80 26.30 -13.49
C PHE A 30 44.01 25.81 -14.72
N TYR A 31 43.49 26.71 -15.55
CA TYR A 31 42.76 26.36 -16.77
C TYR A 31 43.63 25.59 -17.76
N LYS A 32 44.88 26.03 -18.01
CA LYS A 32 45.80 25.33 -18.90
C LYS A 32 46.20 23.94 -18.37
N ARG A 33 46.40 23.78 -17.06
CA ARG A 33 46.79 22.50 -16.45
C ARG A 33 45.64 21.49 -16.37
N TYR A 34 44.41 21.95 -16.14
CA TYR A 34 43.25 21.09 -15.91
C TYR A 34 42.22 21.12 -17.05
N LYS A 35 42.57 21.66 -18.23
CA LYS A 35 41.64 21.80 -19.38
C LYS A 35 40.89 20.50 -19.73
N TRP A 36 41.59 19.35 -19.68
CA TRP A 36 40.99 18.04 -19.93
C TRP A 36 40.06 17.57 -18.80
N PHE A 37 40.42 17.84 -17.55
CA PHE A 37 39.60 17.51 -16.39
C PHE A 37 38.32 18.36 -16.32
N LEU A 38 38.43 19.65 -16.64
CA LEU A 38 37.31 20.59 -16.74
C LEU A 38 36.35 20.19 -17.87
N LEU A 39 36.87 19.76 -19.03
CA LEU A 39 36.06 19.24 -20.13
C LEU A 39 35.30 17.97 -19.71
N PHE A 40 35.99 17.04 -19.06
CA PHE A 40 35.36 15.82 -18.55
C PHE A 40 34.26 16.11 -17.53
N MET A 41 34.49 17.05 -16.60
CA MET A 41 33.51 17.49 -15.62
C MET A 41 32.26 18.09 -16.29
N VAL A 42 32.43 18.93 -17.32
CA VAL A 42 31.32 19.53 -18.06
C VAL A 42 30.51 18.46 -18.80
N VAL A 43 31.18 17.49 -19.45
CA VAL A 43 30.51 16.37 -20.13
C VAL A 43 29.75 15.49 -19.12
N ALA A 44 30.33 15.20 -17.95
CA ALA A 44 29.67 14.43 -16.90
C ALA A 44 28.43 15.14 -16.34
N ILE A 45 28.48 16.46 -16.18
CA ILE A 45 27.33 17.29 -15.77
C ILE A 45 26.24 17.21 -16.85
N ILE A 46 26.59 17.38 -18.14
CA ILE A 46 25.62 17.29 -19.23
C ILE A 46 25.00 15.89 -19.32
N ALA A 47 25.77 14.83 -19.12
CA ALA A 47 25.25 13.47 -19.07
C ALA A 47 24.28 13.25 -17.89
N TYR A 48 24.66 13.70 -16.69
CA TYR A 48 23.84 13.60 -15.49
C TYR A 48 22.52 14.37 -15.58
N PHE A 49 22.56 15.61 -16.10
CA PHE A 49 21.35 16.41 -16.33
C PHE A 49 20.56 15.98 -17.57
N GLY A 50 21.21 15.36 -18.56
CA GLY A 50 20.60 14.77 -19.74
C GLY A 50 19.68 13.59 -19.38
N ASP A 51 20.16 12.68 -18.54
CA ASP A 51 19.38 11.53 -18.08
C ASP A 51 18.14 11.95 -17.27
N GLN A 52 18.27 12.96 -16.41
CA GLN A 52 17.17 13.44 -15.56
C GLN A 52 16.06 14.15 -16.37
N LYS A 53 16.40 14.85 -17.46
CA LYS A 53 15.40 15.55 -18.31
C LYS A 53 14.67 14.64 -19.30
N LEU A 54 15.28 13.54 -19.73
CA LEU A 54 14.60 12.57 -20.59
C LEU A 54 13.52 11.78 -19.84
N GLN A 55 13.74 11.48 -18.56
CA GLN A 55 12.75 10.75 -17.76
C GLN A 55 11.51 11.59 -17.45
N SER A 56 11.67 12.86 -17.03
CA SER A 56 10.54 13.71 -16.65
C SER A 56 9.61 14.07 -17.82
N TYR A 57 10.14 14.36 -19.00
CA TYR A 57 9.32 14.71 -20.18
C TYR A 57 8.53 13.51 -20.75
N GLN A 58 9.08 12.30 -20.62
CA GLN A 58 8.38 11.08 -21.00
C GLN A 58 7.37 10.62 -19.93
N GLN A 59 7.65 10.85 -18.64
CA GLN A 59 6.74 10.49 -17.56
C GLN A 59 5.47 11.34 -17.52
N GLU A 60 5.54 12.64 -17.78
CA GLU A 60 4.35 13.51 -17.80
C GLU A 60 3.39 13.11 -18.94
N GLN A 61 3.89 12.98 -20.17
CA GLN A 61 3.06 12.53 -21.29
C GLN A 61 2.54 11.10 -21.12
N LYS A 62 3.33 10.21 -20.50
CA LYS A 62 2.88 8.84 -20.22
C LYS A 62 1.77 8.84 -19.17
N SER A 63 1.88 9.64 -18.12
CA SER A 63 0.87 9.73 -17.06
C SER A 63 -0.46 10.31 -17.57
N GLU A 64 -0.39 11.36 -18.41
CA GLU A 64 -1.58 11.92 -19.06
C GLU A 64 -2.27 10.91 -19.98
N ARG A 65 -1.49 10.19 -20.80
CA ARG A 65 -2.01 9.14 -21.69
C ARG A 65 -2.62 7.97 -20.90
N ILE A 66 -1.98 7.53 -19.81
CA ILE A 66 -2.53 6.48 -18.94
C ILE A 66 -3.86 6.93 -18.33
N THR A 67 -3.91 8.16 -17.83
CA THR A 67 -5.13 8.71 -17.21
C THR A 67 -6.27 8.83 -18.22
N GLN A 68 -5.98 9.28 -19.44
CA GLN A 68 -6.97 9.33 -20.52
C GLN A 68 -7.49 7.94 -20.88
N VAL A 69 -6.60 6.98 -21.14
CA VAL A 69 -7.00 5.59 -21.47
C VAL A 69 -7.79 4.95 -20.33
N TYR A 70 -7.39 5.18 -19.08
CA TYR A 70 -8.11 4.69 -17.92
C TYR A 70 -9.52 5.27 -17.82
N ASN A 71 -9.68 6.58 -18.02
CA ASN A 71 -10.99 7.23 -18.04
C ASN A 71 -11.88 6.72 -19.18
N GLU A 72 -11.32 6.47 -20.36
CA GLU A 72 -12.03 5.87 -21.49
C GLU A 72 -12.52 4.45 -21.16
N VAL A 73 -11.68 3.63 -20.50
CA VAL A 73 -12.05 2.29 -20.01
C VAL A 73 -13.18 2.36 -18.98
N LEU A 74 -13.16 3.34 -18.07
CA LEU A 74 -14.23 3.53 -17.08
C LEU A 74 -15.56 3.93 -17.74
N GLN A 75 -15.52 4.75 -18.78
CA GLN A 75 -16.71 5.17 -19.54
C GLN A 75 -17.26 4.06 -20.45
N SER A 76 -16.38 3.24 -21.01
CA SER A 76 -16.72 2.15 -21.93
C SER A 76 -16.16 0.80 -21.44
N PRO A 77 -16.69 0.26 -20.31
CA PRO A 77 -16.11 -0.91 -19.65
C PRO A 77 -16.21 -2.21 -20.47
N ASN A 78 -17.09 -2.28 -21.47
CA ASN A 78 -17.24 -3.46 -22.33
C ASN A 78 -16.35 -3.41 -23.60
N ASN A 79 -15.58 -2.34 -23.79
CA ASN A 79 -14.70 -2.21 -24.95
C ASN A 79 -13.37 -2.93 -24.71
N THR A 80 -13.22 -4.12 -25.29
CA THR A 80 -12.03 -4.98 -25.13
C THR A 80 -10.77 -4.33 -25.68
N ALA A 81 -10.85 -3.53 -26.74
CA ALA A 81 -9.68 -2.85 -27.31
C ALA A 81 -9.09 -1.78 -26.36
N LEU A 82 -9.95 -1.10 -25.58
CA LEU A 82 -9.49 -0.13 -24.58
C LEU A 82 -8.85 -0.83 -23.37
N GLN A 83 -9.35 -2.01 -23.01
CA GLN A 83 -8.77 -2.83 -21.95
C GLN A 83 -7.37 -3.35 -22.31
N GLU A 84 -7.20 -3.87 -23.54
CA GLU A 84 -5.89 -4.31 -24.04
C GLU A 84 -4.89 -3.15 -24.07
N LYS A 85 -5.34 -1.97 -24.53
CA LYS A 85 -4.52 -0.75 -24.51
C LYS A 85 -4.11 -0.34 -23.10
N LEU A 86 -4.99 -0.46 -22.11
CA LEU A 86 -4.66 -0.18 -20.71
C LEU A 86 -3.64 -1.20 -20.16
N GLN A 87 -3.78 -2.47 -20.51
CA GLN A 87 -2.85 -3.53 -20.12
C GLN A 87 -1.44 -3.29 -20.68
N GLU A 88 -1.32 -2.86 -21.94
CA GLU A 88 -0.04 -2.56 -22.57
C GLU A 88 0.63 -1.33 -21.96
N VAL A 89 -0.13 -0.26 -21.72
CA VAL A 89 0.42 1.03 -21.28
C VAL A 89 0.66 1.05 -19.76
N ALA A 90 -0.19 0.40 -18.98
CA ALA A 90 -0.16 0.38 -17.52
C ALA A 90 -0.68 -0.96 -16.94
N PRO A 91 0.13 -2.04 -16.98
CA PRO A 91 -0.28 -3.38 -16.54
C PRO A 91 -0.70 -3.43 -15.06
N GLU A 92 -0.04 -2.67 -14.19
CA GLU A 92 -0.41 -2.61 -12.76
C GLU A 92 -1.77 -1.95 -12.53
N LEU A 93 -2.10 -0.93 -13.32
CA LEU A 93 -3.39 -0.24 -13.23
C LEU A 93 -4.50 -1.09 -13.84
N TYR A 94 -4.17 -1.85 -14.88
CA TYR A 94 -5.06 -2.86 -15.44
C TYR A 94 -5.39 -3.95 -14.42
N ASP A 95 -4.39 -4.46 -13.69
CA ASP A 95 -4.60 -5.45 -12.62
C ASP A 95 -5.52 -4.91 -11.51
N LEU A 96 -5.35 -3.65 -11.13
CA LEU A 96 -6.22 -2.98 -10.16
C LEU A 96 -7.65 -2.81 -10.68
N TYR A 97 -7.81 -2.43 -11.95
CA TYR A 97 -9.12 -2.35 -12.61
C TYR A 97 -9.82 -3.72 -12.62
N GLN A 98 -9.10 -4.78 -13.00
CA GLN A 98 -9.62 -6.14 -13.02
C GLN A 98 -9.98 -6.61 -11.62
N PHE A 99 -9.20 -6.26 -10.59
CA PHE A 99 -9.54 -6.52 -9.21
C PHE A 99 -10.85 -5.84 -8.81
N SER A 100 -11.00 -4.54 -9.10
CA SER A 100 -12.20 -3.77 -8.78
C SER A 100 -13.46 -4.41 -9.38
N LYS A 101 -13.42 -4.72 -10.68
CA LYS A 101 -14.52 -5.41 -11.39
C LYS A 101 -14.79 -6.80 -10.82
N ALA A 102 -13.75 -7.58 -10.57
CA ALA A 102 -13.91 -8.94 -10.05
C ALA A 102 -14.46 -8.95 -8.62
N SER A 103 -14.10 -7.97 -7.79
CA SER A 103 -14.62 -7.81 -6.44
C SER A 103 -16.08 -7.38 -6.43
N GLU A 104 -16.50 -6.51 -7.35
CA GLU A 104 -17.91 -6.10 -7.50
C GLU A 104 -18.79 -7.25 -7.97
N GLN A 105 -18.29 -8.04 -8.93
CA GLN A 105 -19.03 -9.14 -9.55
C GLN A 105 -18.88 -10.48 -8.83
N ASN A 106 -18.10 -10.52 -7.73
CA ASN A 106 -17.70 -11.76 -7.04
C ASN A 106 -17.10 -12.82 -8.00
N ASN A 107 -16.35 -12.38 -9.01
CA ASN A 107 -15.80 -13.27 -10.03
C ASN A 107 -14.53 -13.96 -9.53
N ILE A 108 -14.73 -15.13 -8.93
CA ILE A 108 -13.67 -15.96 -8.32
C ILE A 108 -12.58 -16.33 -9.34
N GLN A 109 -12.91 -16.52 -10.63
CA GLN A 109 -11.91 -16.89 -11.63
C GLN A 109 -10.92 -15.76 -11.92
N ILE A 110 -11.40 -14.52 -11.99
CA ILE A 110 -10.52 -13.35 -12.21
C ILE A 110 -9.69 -13.10 -10.95
N LEU A 111 -10.30 -13.16 -9.76
CA LEU A 111 -9.57 -13.06 -8.50
C LEU A 111 -8.45 -14.10 -8.41
N LYS A 112 -8.73 -15.36 -8.80
CA LYS A 112 -7.73 -16.44 -8.83
C LYS A 112 -6.52 -16.10 -9.72
N LYS A 113 -6.75 -15.48 -10.88
CA LYS A 113 -5.65 -15.03 -11.77
C LYS A 113 -4.81 -13.93 -11.11
N LEU A 114 -5.46 -13.01 -10.40
CA LEU A 114 -4.81 -11.87 -9.74
C LEU A 114 -3.95 -12.24 -8.51
N LEU A 115 -4.05 -13.48 -7.99
CA LEU A 115 -3.09 -14.00 -6.99
C LEU A 115 -1.64 -14.00 -7.51
N HIS A 116 -1.45 -13.99 -8.83
CA HIS A 116 -0.15 -13.95 -9.48
C HIS A 116 0.17 -12.58 -10.10
N SER A 117 -0.60 -11.54 -9.77
CA SER A 117 -0.32 -10.17 -10.21
C SER A 117 1.07 -9.72 -9.77
N SER A 118 1.75 -8.94 -10.61
CA SER A 118 3.02 -8.30 -10.28
C SER A 118 2.86 -7.19 -9.25
N ASN A 119 1.66 -6.61 -9.13
CA ASN A 119 1.37 -5.57 -8.16
C ASN A 119 1.06 -6.20 -6.79
N GLU A 120 1.91 -5.93 -5.79
CA GLU A 120 1.81 -6.52 -4.46
C GLU A 120 0.50 -6.14 -3.74
N VAL A 121 0.00 -4.91 -3.94
CA VAL A 121 -1.27 -4.46 -3.36
C VAL A 121 -2.42 -5.25 -3.96
N VAL A 122 -2.49 -5.36 -5.29
CA VAL A 122 -3.52 -6.14 -5.98
C VAL A 122 -3.45 -7.59 -5.57
N LYS A 123 -2.26 -8.18 -5.54
CA LYS A 123 -2.06 -9.56 -5.09
C LYS A 123 -2.58 -9.80 -3.67
N THR A 124 -2.27 -8.90 -2.74
CA THR A 124 -2.71 -8.99 -1.34
C THR A 124 -4.22 -8.91 -1.23
N LEU A 125 -4.83 -7.92 -1.87
CA LEU A 125 -6.28 -7.73 -1.87
C LEU A 125 -7.00 -8.89 -2.58
N ALA A 126 -6.51 -9.32 -3.74
CA ALA A 126 -7.06 -10.45 -4.49
C ALA A 126 -6.96 -11.75 -3.70
N THR A 127 -5.85 -11.99 -3.01
CA THR A 127 -5.68 -13.18 -2.15
C THR A 127 -6.71 -13.18 -1.02
N TYR A 128 -6.87 -12.04 -0.33
CA TYR A 128 -7.88 -11.91 0.73
C TYR A 128 -9.30 -12.10 0.20
N THR A 129 -9.68 -11.38 -0.86
CA THR A 129 -11.04 -11.45 -1.43
C THR A 129 -11.33 -12.84 -2.01
N TYR A 130 -10.35 -13.48 -2.66
CA TYR A 130 -10.47 -14.86 -3.12
C TYR A 130 -10.69 -15.82 -1.95
N ALA A 131 -9.87 -15.73 -0.90
CA ALA A 131 -9.98 -16.60 0.27
C ALA A 131 -11.31 -16.39 1.02
N SER A 132 -11.76 -15.14 1.09
CA SER A 132 -13.04 -14.73 1.66
C SER A 132 -14.23 -15.34 0.91
N LEU A 133 -14.25 -15.22 -0.43
CA LEU A 133 -15.32 -15.74 -1.29
C LEU A 133 -15.31 -17.25 -1.47
N SER A 134 -14.13 -17.87 -1.50
CA SER A 134 -13.98 -19.33 -1.61
C SER A 134 -14.10 -20.04 -0.26
N GLU A 135 -14.24 -19.30 0.83
CA GLU A 135 -14.27 -19.81 2.21
C GLU A 135 -13.01 -20.63 2.58
N ASP A 136 -11.87 -20.35 1.93
CA ASP A 136 -10.60 -21.04 2.17
C ASP A 136 -9.95 -20.54 3.46
N LYS A 137 -10.18 -21.29 4.55
CA LYS A 137 -9.65 -21.00 5.89
C LYS A 137 -8.13 -20.99 5.94
N ASN A 138 -7.43 -21.76 5.09
CA ASN A 138 -5.97 -21.82 5.11
C ASN A 138 -5.37 -20.54 4.53
N LEU A 139 -5.94 -20.05 3.43
CA LEU A 139 -5.50 -18.79 2.81
C LEU A 139 -5.78 -17.57 3.71
N LEU A 140 -6.91 -17.55 4.41
CA LEU A 140 -7.23 -16.47 5.37
C LEU A 140 -6.20 -16.42 6.51
N LYS A 141 -5.78 -17.57 7.06
CA LYS A 141 -4.79 -17.64 8.14
C LYS A 141 -3.41 -17.10 7.77
N ASN A 142 -3.05 -17.24 6.50
CA ASN A 142 -1.71 -16.89 6.00
C ASN A 142 -1.58 -15.40 5.60
N SER A 143 -2.64 -14.61 5.74
CA SER A 143 -2.62 -13.18 5.43
C SER A 143 -1.84 -12.39 6.49
N SER A 144 -0.67 -11.85 6.12
CA SER A 144 0.14 -11.01 7.01
C SER A 144 -0.36 -9.56 7.07
N VAL A 145 -0.73 -8.98 5.92
CA VAL A 145 -1.11 -7.57 5.78
C VAL A 145 -2.51 -7.30 6.33
N LEU A 146 -3.46 -8.20 6.08
CA LEU A 146 -4.87 -8.07 6.49
C LEU A 146 -5.21 -9.05 7.60
N LYS A 147 -4.27 -9.30 8.52
CA LYS A 147 -4.37 -10.35 9.54
C LYS A 147 -5.62 -10.23 10.41
N GLU A 148 -5.93 -9.03 10.92
CA GLU A 148 -7.10 -8.83 11.79
C GLU A 148 -8.41 -9.07 11.05
N LEU A 149 -8.54 -8.55 9.82
CA LEU A 149 -9.71 -8.78 8.97
C LEU A 149 -9.86 -10.25 8.60
N SER A 150 -8.76 -10.92 8.26
CA SER A 150 -8.76 -12.34 7.89
C SER A 150 -9.12 -13.24 9.08
N THR A 151 -8.66 -12.88 10.27
CA THR A 151 -9.03 -13.54 11.53
C THR A 151 -10.51 -13.35 11.84
N LEU A 152 -11.05 -12.15 11.60
CA LEU A 152 -12.47 -11.86 11.79
C LEU A 152 -13.36 -12.65 10.80
N GLN A 153 -12.93 -12.72 9.55
CA GLN A 153 -13.57 -13.54 8.52
C GLN A 153 -13.55 -15.03 8.91
N GLU A 154 -12.42 -15.54 9.41
CA GLU A 154 -12.33 -16.92 9.93
C GLU A 154 -13.34 -17.16 11.05
N VAL A 155 -13.45 -16.23 12.01
CA VAL A 155 -14.45 -16.29 13.09
C VAL A 155 -15.87 -16.33 12.52
N GLY A 156 -16.17 -15.52 11.50
CA GLY A 156 -17.46 -15.57 10.81
C GLY A 156 -17.77 -16.94 10.20
N LEU A 157 -16.78 -17.57 9.54
CA LEU A 157 -16.92 -18.92 8.99
C LEU A 157 -17.12 -19.99 10.08
N LEU A 158 -16.47 -19.84 11.24
CA LEU A 158 -16.67 -20.72 12.39
C LEU A 158 -18.08 -20.57 12.98
N TYR A 159 -18.61 -19.35 13.06
CA TYR A 159 -19.99 -19.15 13.49
C TYR A 159 -21.03 -19.68 12.49
N LYS A 160 -20.75 -19.58 11.19
CA LYS A 160 -21.59 -20.17 10.13
C LYS A 160 -21.68 -21.69 10.25
N ASP A 161 -20.61 -22.36 10.65
CA ASP A 161 -20.59 -23.81 10.90
C ASP A 161 -21.52 -24.23 12.07
N ASN A 162 -21.76 -23.31 13.01
CA ASN A 162 -22.71 -23.43 14.12
C ASN A 162 -22.58 -24.71 14.99
N SER A 163 -21.41 -25.36 14.97
CA SER A 163 -21.09 -26.46 15.86
C SER A 163 -20.52 -25.94 17.18
N LYS A 164 -20.71 -26.71 18.26
CA LYS A 164 -20.21 -26.35 19.60
C LYS A 164 -18.69 -26.09 19.59
N ASP A 165 -17.94 -26.95 18.92
CA ASP A 165 -16.48 -26.84 18.82
C ASP A 165 -16.05 -25.60 18.00
N SER A 166 -16.80 -25.24 16.95
CA SER A 166 -16.53 -24.03 16.17
C SER A 166 -16.83 -22.75 16.93
N ILE A 167 -17.90 -22.71 17.73
CA ILE A 167 -18.21 -21.56 18.61
C ILE A 167 -17.11 -21.38 19.67
N VAL A 168 -16.66 -22.47 20.30
CA VAL A 168 -15.56 -22.42 21.29
C VAL A 168 -14.27 -21.92 20.65
N GLN A 169 -13.94 -22.40 19.44
CA GLN A 169 -12.77 -21.93 18.70
C GLN A 169 -12.87 -20.45 18.32
N ALA A 170 -14.04 -19.99 17.86
CA ALA A 170 -14.31 -18.61 17.54
C ALA A 170 -14.06 -17.68 18.75
N HIS A 171 -14.56 -18.05 19.94
CA HIS A 171 -14.32 -17.29 21.17
C HIS A 171 -12.86 -17.28 21.59
N LYS A 172 -12.15 -18.41 21.43
CA LYS A 172 -10.71 -18.50 21.70
C LYS A 172 -9.93 -17.53 20.82
N ILE A 173 -10.25 -17.48 19.52
CA ILE A 173 -9.61 -16.57 18.56
C ILE A 173 -9.89 -15.12 18.95
N LEU A 174 -11.16 -14.76 19.19
CA LEU A 174 -11.54 -13.39 19.59
C LEU A 174 -10.93 -12.97 20.94
N GLY A 175 -10.73 -13.91 21.86
CA GLY A 175 -10.08 -13.68 23.15
C GLY A 175 -8.59 -13.36 23.03
N ALA A 176 -7.93 -13.87 21.99
CA ALA A 176 -6.50 -13.64 21.72
C ALA A 176 -6.21 -12.38 20.89
N MET A 177 -7.23 -11.70 20.36
CA MET A 177 -7.05 -10.49 19.55
C MET A 177 -6.66 -9.27 20.40
N PRO A 178 -5.82 -8.36 19.86
CA PRO A 178 -5.30 -7.23 20.61
C PRO A 178 -6.40 -6.21 20.98
N LEU A 179 -6.32 -5.66 22.20
CA LEU A 179 -7.29 -4.71 22.74
C LEU A 179 -7.22 -3.32 22.06
N ASN A 180 -6.10 -2.99 21.42
CA ASN A 180 -5.89 -1.74 20.69
C ASN A 180 -6.27 -1.83 19.20
N SER A 181 -6.95 -2.90 18.78
CA SER A 181 -7.43 -3.06 17.40
C SER A 181 -8.49 -2.00 17.04
N SER A 182 -8.45 -1.52 15.80
CA SER A 182 -9.51 -0.67 15.25
C SER A 182 -10.87 -1.39 15.15
N LEU A 183 -10.87 -2.73 15.18
CA LEU A 183 -12.06 -3.58 15.11
C LEU A 183 -12.57 -4.01 16.51
N TYR A 184 -12.01 -3.44 17.59
CA TYR A 184 -12.32 -3.86 18.96
C TYR A 184 -13.82 -3.85 19.31
N ALA A 185 -14.56 -2.85 18.83
CA ALA A 185 -16.01 -2.78 19.03
C ALA A 185 -16.73 -4.00 18.43
N MET A 186 -16.35 -4.39 17.21
CA MET A 186 -16.92 -5.55 16.53
C MET A 186 -16.52 -6.86 17.21
N ILE A 187 -15.25 -6.98 17.61
CA ILE A 187 -14.73 -8.11 18.39
C ILE A 187 -15.53 -8.30 19.70
N THR A 188 -15.83 -7.20 20.40
CA THR A 188 -16.58 -7.23 21.67
C THR A 188 -18.00 -7.76 21.47
N ILE A 189 -18.70 -7.30 20.42
CA ILE A 189 -20.02 -7.81 20.08
C ILE A 189 -19.96 -9.31 19.74
N LEU A 190 -18.99 -9.70 18.91
CA LEU A 190 -18.83 -11.08 18.45
C LEU A 190 -18.45 -12.04 19.59
N LYS A 191 -17.77 -11.58 20.65
CA LYS A 191 -17.48 -12.41 21.84
C LYS A 191 -18.75 -12.89 22.56
N HIS A 192 -19.88 -12.21 22.38
CA HIS A 192 -21.15 -12.59 22.98
C HIS A 192 -22.07 -13.39 22.04
N TYR A 193 -21.67 -13.55 20.78
CA TYR A 193 -22.44 -14.28 19.78
C TYR A 193 -22.40 -15.80 20.01
N GLY A 194 -23.50 -16.51 19.74
CA GLY A 194 -23.63 -17.96 19.93
C GLY A 194 -23.83 -18.43 21.40
N ILE A 195 -23.53 -17.59 22.39
CA ILE A 195 -23.65 -17.92 23.83
C ILE A 195 -25.11 -17.95 24.30
N LEU A 196 -25.97 -17.15 23.68
CA LEU A 196 -27.37 -17.01 24.08
C LEU A 196 -28.18 -18.29 23.84
N GLU A 197 -27.93 -19.02 22.75
CA GLU A 197 -28.60 -20.30 22.49
C GLU A 197 -28.20 -21.38 23.49
N GLU A 198 -26.92 -21.45 23.88
CA GLU A 198 -26.44 -22.42 24.85
C GLU A 198 -27.05 -22.14 26.23
N ARG A 199 -27.02 -20.88 26.71
CA ARG A 199 -27.67 -20.50 27.97
C ARG A 199 -29.17 -20.83 27.97
N VAL A 200 -29.89 -20.51 26.91
CA VAL A 200 -31.32 -20.81 26.81
C VAL A 200 -31.57 -22.32 26.83
N LYS A 201 -30.81 -23.13 26.07
CA LYS A 201 -30.89 -24.61 26.15
C LYS A 201 -30.54 -25.15 27.53
N THR A 202 -29.52 -24.58 28.20
CA THR A 202 -29.13 -25.04 29.55
C THR A 202 -30.23 -24.75 30.57
N LEU A 203 -30.84 -23.57 30.49
CA LEU A 203 -31.94 -23.16 31.37
C LEU A 203 -33.21 -23.99 31.12
N LEU A 204 -33.57 -24.26 29.87
CA LEU A 204 -34.70 -25.12 29.51
C LEU A 204 -34.51 -26.59 29.97
N ASN A 205 -33.29 -27.13 29.87
CA ASN A 205 -32.98 -28.47 30.38
C ASN A 205 -32.97 -28.55 31.92
N GLN A 206 -32.53 -27.50 32.61
CA GLN A 206 -32.62 -27.43 34.08
C GLN A 206 -34.07 -27.32 34.57
N GLU A 207 -34.94 -26.63 33.84
CA GLU A 207 -36.36 -26.48 34.19
C GLU A 207 -37.14 -27.79 33.97
N SER A 208 -36.85 -28.52 32.90
CA SER A 208 -37.40 -29.87 32.63
C SER A 208 -36.99 -30.89 33.72
N SER A 209 -35.73 -30.88 34.17
CA SER A 209 -35.23 -31.77 35.22
C SER A 209 -35.81 -31.47 36.62
N LYS A 210 -36.19 -30.22 36.90
CA LYS A 210 -36.86 -29.85 38.16
C LYS A 210 -38.32 -30.29 38.19
N SER A 211 -39.01 -30.25 37.04
CA SER A 211 -40.42 -30.68 36.94
C SER A 211 -40.60 -32.18 37.16
N SER A 212 -39.68 -33.02 36.66
CA SER A 212 -39.75 -34.49 36.82
C SER A 212 -39.46 -34.99 38.25
N THR A 213 -38.90 -34.15 39.14
CA THR A 213 -38.59 -34.55 40.52
C THR A 213 -39.77 -34.36 41.48
N ILE A 214 -40.77 -33.55 41.11
CA ILE A 214 -41.93 -33.24 41.98
C ILE A 214 -43.08 -34.24 41.78
N GLN A 215 -43.14 -34.95 40.65
CA GLN A 215 -44.19 -35.95 40.37
C GLN A 215 -43.94 -37.35 40.94
N GLY A 216 -42.83 -37.58 41.66
CA GLY A 216 -42.42 -38.89 42.19
C GLY A 216 -42.53 -39.05 43.72
N LYS A 217 -43.41 -38.30 44.38
CA LYS A 217 -43.79 -38.53 45.79
C LYS A 217 -45.30 -38.47 45.94
N HIS A 218 -45.95 -39.59 45.67
CA HIS A 218 -47.26 -39.94 46.21
C HIS A 218 -47.22 -41.39 46.71
#